data_AF-A0A8K1D8M1-F1
#
_entry.id   AF-A0A8K1D8M1-F1
#
_cell.length_a   1.000
_cell.length_b   1.000
_cell.length_c   1.000
_cell.angle_alpha   90.00
_cell.angle_beta   90.00
_cell.angle_gamma   90.00
#
_symmetry.space_group_name_H-M   'P 1'
#
loop_
_entity.id
_entity.type
_entity.pdbx_description
1 polymer ?
#
loop_
_entity_poly.entity_id
_entity_poly.type
_entity_poly.pdbx_seq_one_letter_code
_entity_poly.pdbx_strand_id
1 'polypeptide(L)'
;MNIPYCVGSENTATTEAAAELPNSEQDSTGEAEVGQESKRASNDFSIQHALRQAQLSRELLELNKALTLKEALAKKKCLKMILNWCPFSPSTSQDMAPATLCPPKLQSMLGQPVTLTLLLDKINIKDLELEVSNLQKEKEELVLALHMAKKDINQAKLSEQHRKRLQELEAQINELKKKLNEQSKLLKLKESMEHTVSKLNQEIREMKQQRVRLMHQIKEDTEKFRQWKQQKDKEVIQLKEKDQKRQYELLKLERDFQKQANVLQRKTEEIADLQQKLLDADSGDWAKQCCDSISIATILEAKCTLKYLLGELVSSKVQESKLQSSLEQSQASCSDMQKMLTEERNHTAEQEAEFQNQILMQEQQHQEKVLYLLRQFQQKEAAEKRLEDSLNEQEKQMQERLRFQEEELEKMREICEKNEELLQEVNALKQKLLLVQVASGQKIQHIQQRPPQSPDSSFDYIPPKVQTLPFSTDIWRFTAEIFMLPLLIHKSEDK
;
A
#
# COMPACT_ATOMS: atom_id res chain seq x y z
N MET A 1 69.92 -41.46 25.35
CA MET A 1 70.73 -42.17 26.35
C MET A 1 70.27 -41.73 27.74
N ASN A 2 70.19 -42.69 28.66
CA ASN A 2 70.05 -42.60 30.12
C ASN A 2 68.96 -41.71 30.75
N ILE A 3 67.95 -42.44 31.24
CA ILE A 3 67.09 -42.13 32.40
C ILE A 3 67.90 -42.34 33.70
N PRO A 4 67.56 -41.62 34.78
CA PRO A 4 67.20 -42.23 36.09
C PRO A 4 65.81 -41.68 36.57
N TYR A 5 64.79 -42.40 37.09
CA TYR A 5 64.65 -43.65 37.89
C TYR A 5 65.53 -43.63 39.17
N CYS A 6 65.11 -43.81 40.43
CA CYS A 6 63.94 -44.38 41.15
C CYS A 6 63.98 -43.89 42.64
N VAL A 7 63.03 -44.05 43.59
CA VAL A 7 61.60 -44.50 43.67
C VAL A 7 61.03 -44.11 45.06
N GLY A 8 59.74 -43.74 45.14
CA GLY A 8 58.81 -44.00 46.29
C GLY A 8 59.09 -43.34 47.66
N SER A 9 58.18 -43.37 48.65
CA SER A 9 56.74 -43.73 48.65
C SER A 9 56.06 -43.11 49.89
N GLU A 10 54.74 -42.90 49.82
CA GLU A 10 53.74 -42.91 50.92
C GLU A 10 54.03 -42.15 52.25
N ASN A 11 53.31 -41.05 52.52
CA ASN A 11 51.97 -40.99 53.13
C ASN A 11 51.94 -41.06 54.68
N THR A 12 51.74 -39.92 55.32
CA THR A 12 50.90 -39.81 56.53
C THR A 12 50.06 -38.53 56.43
N ALA A 13 48.73 -38.67 56.55
CA ALA A 13 47.81 -37.55 56.46
C ALA A 13 47.71 -36.78 57.78
N THR A 14 47.56 -35.47 57.70
CA THR A 14 46.85 -34.69 58.70
C THR A 14 45.91 -33.72 57.99
N THR A 15 44.62 -33.83 58.32
CA THR A 15 43.55 -32.96 57.84
C THR A 15 43.64 -31.58 58.47
N GLU A 16 43.40 -30.50 57.72
CA GLU A 16 42.35 -29.51 58.07
C GLU A 16 42.12 -28.44 57.00
N ALA A 17 40.82 -28.13 56.81
CA ALA A 17 40.21 -26.92 56.25
C ALA A 17 40.97 -26.10 55.19
N ALA A 18 40.67 -26.36 53.91
CA ALA A 18 40.74 -25.31 52.89
C ALA A 18 39.59 -24.31 53.11
N ALA A 19 39.91 -23.07 53.47
CA ALA A 19 38.96 -21.96 53.44
C ALA A 19 38.99 -21.33 52.04
N GLU A 20 37.97 -21.61 51.23
CA GLU A 20 37.76 -20.89 49.97
C GLU A 20 37.45 -19.42 50.26
N LEU A 21 38.29 -18.51 49.77
CA LEU A 21 37.95 -17.09 49.68
C LEU A 21 37.08 -16.89 48.43
N PRO A 22 35.83 -16.41 48.55
CA PRO A 22 35.03 -16.09 47.38
C PRO A 22 35.64 -14.87 46.67
N ASN A 23 36.06 -15.07 45.42
CA ASN A 23 36.55 -13.99 44.57
C ASN A 23 35.39 -13.02 44.30
N SER A 24 35.47 -11.78 44.81
CA SER A 24 34.38 -10.81 44.76
C SER A 24 34.31 -10.09 43.40
N GLU A 25 33.95 -10.83 42.34
CA GLU A 25 33.64 -10.29 41.02
C GLU A 25 32.20 -9.71 40.96
N GLN A 26 31.92 -8.65 41.71
CA GLN A 26 30.65 -7.90 41.58
C GLN A 26 30.81 -6.39 41.76
N ASP A 27 31.27 -5.69 40.71
CA ASP A 27 30.78 -4.34 40.42
C ASP A 27 30.94 -3.96 38.93
N SER A 28 29.99 -4.39 38.08
CA SER A 28 29.95 -4.00 36.65
C SER A 28 28.57 -4.11 35.97
N THR A 29 27.49 -4.33 36.71
CA THR A 29 26.14 -4.53 36.15
C THR A 29 25.36 -3.24 35.87
N GLY A 30 25.55 -2.17 36.66
CA GLY A 30 24.78 -0.92 36.52
C GLY A 30 25.06 -0.11 35.24
N GLU A 31 26.33 0.04 34.83
CA GLU A 31 26.64 0.72 33.55
C GLU A 31 26.30 -0.17 32.32
N ALA A 32 26.10 -1.48 32.50
CA ALA A 32 25.81 -2.41 31.41
C ALA A 32 24.35 -2.35 30.93
N GLU A 33 23.38 -2.21 31.83
CA GLU A 33 21.94 -2.20 31.50
C GLU A 33 21.52 -0.91 30.77
N VAL A 34 21.86 0.27 31.32
CA VAL A 34 21.67 1.57 30.66
C VAL A 34 22.39 1.62 29.29
N GLY A 35 23.57 0.99 29.23
CA GLY A 35 24.34 0.81 27.99
C GLY A 35 23.71 -0.16 26.99
N GLN A 36 22.88 -1.12 27.41
CA GLN A 36 22.14 -2.02 26.53
C GLN A 36 20.87 -1.36 26.01
N GLU A 37 20.11 -0.65 26.84
CA GLU A 37 18.86 -0.03 26.44
C GLU A 37 19.08 1.10 25.43
N SER A 38 20.07 1.96 25.64
CA SER A 38 20.50 2.98 24.66
C SER A 38 20.97 2.35 23.33
N LYS A 39 21.59 1.16 23.37
CA LYS A 39 21.95 0.40 22.15
C LYS A 39 20.74 -0.21 21.45
N ARG A 40 19.75 -0.76 22.18
CA ARG A 40 18.49 -1.26 21.62
C ARG A 40 17.73 -0.14 20.91
N ALA A 41 17.46 0.97 21.60
CA ALA A 41 16.79 2.15 21.02
C ALA A 41 17.53 2.72 19.78
N SER A 42 18.86 2.70 19.78
CA SER A 42 19.68 3.09 18.63
C SER A 42 19.52 2.14 17.43
N ASN A 43 19.52 0.84 17.68
CA ASN A 43 19.29 -0.17 16.65
C ASN A 43 17.86 -0.08 16.08
N ASP A 44 16.86 0.09 16.95
CA ASP A 44 15.45 0.17 16.56
C ASP A 44 15.18 1.37 15.65
N PHE A 45 15.73 2.55 15.96
CA PHE A 45 15.61 3.72 15.08
C PHE A 45 16.26 3.48 13.70
N SER A 46 17.39 2.78 13.66
CA SER A 46 18.07 2.43 12.41
C SER A 46 17.28 1.41 11.58
N ILE A 47 16.66 0.42 12.23
CA ILE A 47 15.76 -0.57 11.59
C ILE A 47 14.50 0.12 11.06
N GLN A 48 13.87 0.99 11.86
CA GLN A 48 12.69 1.76 11.45
C GLN A 48 12.98 2.68 10.26
N HIS A 49 14.12 3.38 10.27
CA HIS A 49 14.54 4.19 9.11
C HIS A 49 14.73 3.33 7.86
N ALA A 50 15.42 2.19 7.96
CA ALA A 50 15.62 1.29 6.82
C ALA A 50 14.29 0.76 6.25
N LEU A 51 13.35 0.36 7.12
CA LEU A 51 12.00 -0.07 6.74
C LEU A 51 11.24 1.07 6.03
N ARG A 52 11.26 2.28 6.60
CA ARG A 52 10.61 3.46 6.04
C ARG A 52 11.20 3.85 4.68
N GLN A 53 12.51 3.81 4.54
CA GLN A 53 13.22 4.08 3.28
C GLN A 53 12.87 3.04 2.21
N ALA A 54 12.76 1.76 2.57
CA ALA A 54 12.33 0.70 1.67
C ALA A 54 10.85 0.85 1.24
N GLN A 55 9.97 1.23 2.17
CA GLN A 55 8.56 1.53 1.87
C GLN A 55 8.43 2.68 0.87
N LEU A 56 9.02 3.86 1.17
CA LEU A 56 8.92 5.03 0.30
C LEU A 56 9.55 4.78 -1.08
N SER A 57 10.63 3.99 -1.15
CA SER A 57 11.24 3.57 -2.41
C SER A 57 10.31 2.67 -3.24
N ARG A 58 9.53 1.80 -2.60
CA ARG A 58 8.51 0.97 -3.26
C ARG A 58 7.36 1.81 -3.79
N GLU A 59 6.80 2.70 -2.95
CA GLU A 59 5.74 3.64 -3.36
C GLU A 59 6.18 4.50 -4.55
N LEU A 60 7.42 5.01 -4.53
CA LEU A 60 7.99 5.76 -5.64
C LEU A 60 8.14 4.91 -6.93
N LEU A 61 8.53 3.64 -6.82
CA LEU A 61 8.63 2.73 -7.96
C LEU A 61 7.26 2.43 -8.57
N GLU A 62 6.27 2.14 -7.74
CA GLU A 62 4.89 1.87 -8.15
C GLU A 62 4.25 3.10 -8.80
N LEU A 63 4.43 4.29 -8.22
CA LEU A 63 3.95 5.54 -8.80
C LEU A 63 4.62 5.86 -10.14
N ASN A 64 5.91 5.57 -10.32
CA ASN A 64 6.57 5.71 -11.62
C ASN A 64 6.01 4.74 -12.67
N LYS A 65 5.73 3.47 -12.30
CA LYS A 65 5.06 2.50 -13.18
C LYS A 65 3.67 3.00 -13.58
N ALA A 66 2.84 3.40 -12.62
CA ALA A 66 1.50 3.94 -12.87
C ALA A 66 1.53 5.19 -13.77
N LEU A 67 2.45 6.12 -13.52
CA LEU A 67 2.64 7.33 -14.31
C LEU A 67 3.02 7.01 -15.76
N THR A 68 3.99 6.13 -16.00
CA THR A 68 4.40 5.75 -17.37
C THR A 68 3.27 5.07 -18.16
N LEU A 69 2.49 4.19 -17.51
CA LEU A 69 1.32 3.54 -18.13
C LEU A 69 0.22 4.56 -18.48
N LYS A 70 -0.10 5.50 -17.58
CA LYS A 70 -1.07 6.56 -17.87
C LYS A 70 -0.58 7.55 -18.92
N GLU A 71 0.71 7.92 -18.94
CA GLU A 71 1.29 8.74 -20.01
C GLU A 71 1.19 8.03 -21.38
N ALA A 72 1.45 6.73 -21.44
CA ALA A 72 1.27 5.93 -22.65
C ALA A 72 -0.20 5.87 -23.09
N LEU A 73 -1.14 5.69 -22.14
CA LEU A 73 -2.57 5.71 -22.41
C LEU A 73 -3.04 7.07 -22.93
N ALA A 74 -2.62 8.17 -22.31
CA ALA A 74 -2.95 9.53 -22.74
C ALA A 74 -2.40 9.82 -24.15
N LYS A 75 -1.15 9.44 -24.43
CA LYS A 75 -0.56 9.50 -25.79
C LYS A 75 -1.38 8.70 -26.80
N LYS A 76 -1.76 7.45 -26.48
CA LYS A 76 -2.58 6.59 -27.35
C LYS A 76 -3.98 7.16 -27.60
N LYS A 77 -4.62 7.73 -26.57
CA LYS A 77 -5.93 8.40 -26.69
C LYS A 77 -5.84 9.68 -27.54
N CYS A 78 -4.80 10.48 -27.33
CA CYS A 78 -4.54 11.69 -28.12
C CYS A 78 -4.22 11.38 -29.59
N LEU A 79 -3.37 10.37 -29.86
CA LEU A 79 -3.11 9.89 -31.22
C LEU A 79 -4.38 9.36 -31.89
N LYS A 80 -5.21 8.58 -31.18
CA LYS A 80 -6.50 8.12 -31.71
C LYS A 80 -7.47 9.29 -31.98
N MET A 81 -7.44 10.34 -31.15
CA MET A 81 -8.20 11.57 -31.40
C MET A 81 -7.74 12.24 -32.69
N ILE A 82 -6.44 12.50 -32.86
CA ILE A 82 -5.86 13.10 -34.07
C ILE A 82 -6.17 12.27 -35.32
N LEU A 83 -6.00 10.94 -35.27
CA LEU A 83 -6.28 10.03 -36.39
C LEU A 83 -7.77 9.99 -36.77
N ASN A 84 -8.68 10.08 -35.80
CA ASN A 84 -10.12 10.22 -36.08
C ASN A 84 -10.51 11.62 -36.58
N TRP A 85 -9.63 12.62 -36.48
CA TRP A 85 -9.92 14.02 -36.84
C TRP A 85 -9.39 14.41 -38.21
N CYS A 86 -8.40 13.71 -38.76
CA CYS A 86 -8.04 13.81 -40.18
C CYS A 86 -9.03 12.98 -41.03
N PRO A 87 -9.86 13.61 -41.87
CA PRO A 87 -10.52 12.90 -42.96
C PRO A 87 -9.44 12.41 -43.93
N PHE A 88 -9.56 11.18 -44.41
CA PHE A 88 -8.66 10.64 -45.41
C PHE A 88 -8.87 11.41 -46.73
N SER A 89 -7.96 12.30 -47.10
CA SER A 89 -7.91 12.89 -48.46
C SER A 89 -7.34 11.86 -49.43
N PRO A 90 -8.11 11.35 -50.40
CA PRO A 90 -7.64 10.27 -51.26
C PRO A 90 -6.99 10.80 -52.54
N SER A 91 -5.70 11.14 -52.51
CA SER A 91 -4.87 11.21 -53.72
C SER A 91 -3.36 11.36 -53.40
N THR A 92 -2.55 10.42 -53.91
CA THR A 92 -1.12 10.54 -54.30
C THR A 92 -0.17 11.29 -53.34
N SER A 93 0.81 10.65 -52.69
CA SER A 93 1.82 9.77 -53.31
C SER A 93 2.51 8.86 -52.29
N GLN A 94 3.14 7.80 -52.78
CA GLN A 94 4.04 6.95 -51.99
C GLN A 94 5.33 7.71 -51.66
N ASP A 95 5.59 7.92 -50.36
CA ASP A 95 6.94 7.89 -49.79
C ASP A 95 6.85 7.71 -48.27
N MET A 96 7.16 6.50 -47.80
CA MET A 96 7.10 6.11 -46.38
C MET A 96 8.51 6.10 -45.78
N ALA A 97 8.94 7.24 -45.25
CA ALA A 97 10.10 7.31 -44.35
C ALA A 97 9.65 7.00 -42.90
N PRO A 98 10.43 6.24 -42.10
CA PRO A 98 9.98 5.73 -40.82
C PRO A 98 9.92 6.82 -39.73
N ALA A 99 8.86 6.75 -38.92
CA ALA A 99 8.57 7.70 -37.85
C ALA A 99 9.70 7.78 -36.80
N THR A 100 10.46 8.88 -36.83
CA THR A 100 11.44 9.21 -35.77
C THR A 100 11.28 10.69 -35.38
N LEU A 101 11.22 10.95 -34.08
CA LEU A 101 11.08 12.26 -33.43
C LEU A 101 9.80 13.09 -33.77
N CYS A 102 8.81 13.02 -32.88
CA CYS A 102 7.93 14.19 -32.69
C CYS A 102 8.77 15.34 -32.10
N PRO A 103 8.82 16.53 -32.73
CA PRO A 103 9.58 17.66 -32.20
C PRO A 103 8.95 18.23 -30.91
N PRO A 104 9.76 18.76 -29.96
CA PRO A 104 9.26 19.24 -28.66
C PRO A 104 8.17 20.31 -28.74
N LYS A 105 8.11 21.07 -29.84
CA LYS A 105 7.14 22.14 -30.08
C LYS A 105 5.70 21.67 -30.24
N LEU A 106 5.47 20.40 -30.60
CA LEU A 106 4.11 19.83 -30.62
C LEU A 106 3.61 19.47 -29.21
N GLN A 107 4.51 19.29 -28.24
CA GLN A 107 4.16 18.88 -26.88
C GLN A 107 3.63 20.05 -26.03
N SER A 108 4.09 21.28 -26.29
CA SER A 108 3.54 22.51 -25.69
C SER A 108 2.22 22.97 -26.32
N MET A 109 1.81 22.40 -27.45
CA MET A 109 0.54 22.71 -28.12
C MET A 109 -0.55 21.67 -27.87
N LEU A 110 -0.50 20.86 -26.80
CA LEU A 110 -1.53 19.83 -26.55
C LEU A 110 -2.81 20.33 -25.85
N GLY A 111 -3.09 21.65 -25.89
CA GLY A 111 -4.32 22.24 -25.35
C GLY A 111 -4.97 23.38 -26.15
N GLN A 112 -4.31 23.90 -27.20
CA GLN A 112 -4.77 25.07 -27.98
C GLN A 112 -5.25 24.77 -29.42
N PRO A 113 -4.67 23.86 -30.21
CA PRO A 113 -5.15 23.57 -31.57
C PRO A 113 -6.38 22.66 -31.55
N VAL A 114 -6.53 21.80 -30.52
CA VAL A 114 -7.67 20.88 -30.36
C VAL A 114 -8.98 21.66 -30.17
N THR A 115 -8.98 22.61 -29.23
CA THR A 115 -10.07 23.54 -28.95
C THR A 115 -10.38 24.46 -30.14
N LEU A 116 -9.35 24.96 -30.85
CA LEU A 116 -9.52 25.72 -32.09
C LEU A 116 -10.20 24.91 -33.21
N THR A 117 -9.83 23.64 -33.37
CA THR A 117 -10.44 22.76 -34.40
C THR A 117 -11.90 22.47 -34.07
N LEU A 118 -12.23 22.22 -32.79
CA LEU A 118 -13.60 21.95 -32.35
C LEU A 118 -14.50 23.20 -32.40
N LEU A 119 -13.91 24.40 -32.23
CA LEU A 119 -14.56 25.68 -32.54
C LEU A 119 -14.84 25.83 -34.04
N LEU A 120 -13.89 25.48 -34.90
CA LEU A 120 -14.08 25.51 -36.37
C LEU A 120 -15.20 24.56 -36.82
N ASP A 121 -15.22 23.33 -36.30
CA ASP A 121 -16.29 22.36 -36.57
C ASP A 121 -17.67 22.90 -36.13
N LYS A 122 -17.74 23.56 -34.96
CA LYS A 122 -18.96 24.22 -34.45
C LYS A 122 -19.41 25.41 -35.28
N ILE A 123 -18.49 26.13 -35.94
CA ILE A 123 -18.83 27.22 -36.87
C ILE A 123 -19.37 26.63 -38.17
N ASN A 124 -18.66 25.67 -38.76
CA ASN A 124 -19.06 25.01 -40.01
C ASN A 124 -20.43 24.31 -39.92
N ILE A 125 -20.79 23.75 -38.75
CA ILE A 125 -22.12 23.21 -38.49
C ILE A 125 -23.21 24.30 -38.57
N LYS A 126 -22.97 25.50 -38.01
CA LYS A 126 -23.91 26.63 -38.08
C LYS A 126 -24.06 27.17 -39.50
N ASP A 127 -22.98 27.19 -40.27
CA ASP A 127 -23.01 27.62 -41.67
C ASP A 127 -23.87 26.66 -42.52
N LEU A 128 -23.76 25.34 -42.27
CA LEU A 128 -24.62 24.32 -42.89
C LEU A 128 -26.09 24.41 -42.43
N GLU A 129 -26.36 24.73 -41.16
CA GLU A 129 -27.71 24.99 -40.65
C GLU A 129 -28.35 26.20 -41.34
N LEU A 130 -27.58 27.28 -41.53
CA LEU A 130 -28.01 28.49 -42.22
C LEU A 130 -28.33 28.21 -43.69
N GLU A 131 -27.47 27.48 -44.40
CA GLU A 131 -27.68 27.14 -45.81
C GLU A 131 -28.92 26.25 -46.01
N VAL A 132 -29.13 25.26 -45.13
CA VAL A 132 -30.37 24.47 -45.12
C VAL A 132 -31.60 25.36 -44.89
N SER A 133 -31.51 26.38 -44.02
CA SER A 133 -32.60 27.33 -43.80
C SER A 133 -32.86 28.25 -45.00
N ASN A 134 -31.84 28.61 -45.78
CA ASN A 134 -31.97 29.46 -46.96
C ASN A 134 -32.64 28.70 -48.12
N LEU A 135 -32.14 27.50 -48.44
CA LEU A 135 -32.71 26.64 -49.48
C LEU A 135 -34.15 26.20 -49.16
N GLN A 136 -34.46 26.02 -47.88
CA GLN A 136 -35.82 25.72 -47.42
C GLN A 136 -36.80 26.88 -47.71
N LYS A 137 -36.36 28.14 -47.57
CA LYS A 137 -37.15 29.33 -47.97
C LYS A 137 -37.30 29.45 -49.48
N GLU A 138 -36.22 29.29 -50.25
CA GLU A 138 -36.28 29.31 -51.73
C GLU A 138 -37.27 28.26 -52.25
N LYS A 139 -37.27 27.06 -51.64
CA LYS A 139 -38.29 26.03 -51.94
C LYS A 139 -39.70 26.53 -51.63
N GLU A 140 -39.95 27.10 -50.46
CA GLU A 140 -41.29 27.58 -50.06
C GLU A 140 -41.81 28.69 -50.98
N GLU A 141 -40.95 29.63 -51.38
CA GLU A 141 -41.24 30.67 -52.38
C GLU A 141 -41.57 30.07 -53.77
N LEU A 142 -40.80 29.08 -54.23
CA LEU A 142 -41.05 28.39 -55.50
C LEU A 142 -42.34 27.54 -55.47
N VAL A 143 -42.71 26.94 -54.33
CA VAL A 143 -44.01 26.26 -54.14
C VAL A 143 -45.16 27.27 -54.28
N LEU A 144 -45.04 28.44 -53.64
CA LEU A 144 -46.06 29.50 -53.71
C LEU A 144 -46.21 30.03 -55.15
N ALA A 145 -45.09 30.29 -55.84
CA ALA A 145 -45.10 30.71 -57.25
C ALA A 145 -45.76 29.67 -58.17
N LEU A 146 -45.46 28.38 -57.99
CA LEU A 146 -46.13 27.27 -58.69
C LEU A 146 -47.64 27.24 -58.43
N HIS A 147 -48.08 27.56 -57.21
CA HIS A 147 -49.50 27.59 -56.87
C HIS A 147 -50.23 28.76 -57.53
N MET A 148 -49.58 29.93 -57.63
CA MET A 148 -50.14 31.14 -58.23
C MET A 148 -50.19 31.10 -59.76
N ALA A 149 -49.24 30.41 -60.41
CA ALA A 149 -49.08 30.44 -61.87
C ALA A 149 -50.17 29.73 -62.70
N LYS A 150 -51.19 29.09 -62.08
CA LYS A 150 -52.19 28.11 -62.61
C LYS A 150 -53.09 28.51 -63.81
N LYS A 151 -52.72 29.46 -64.68
CA LYS A 151 -53.68 30.14 -65.58
C LYS A 151 -53.39 30.23 -67.09
N ASP A 152 -52.32 29.64 -67.65
CA ASP A 152 -51.94 29.87 -69.06
C ASP A 152 -51.43 28.63 -69.83
N ILE A 153 -51.43 28.67 -71.17
CA ILE A 153 -51.14 27.50 -72.04
C ILE A 153 -49.63 27.21 -72.22
N ASN A 154 -48.75 28.21 -72.11
CA ASN A 154 -47.29 28.00 -72.11
C ASN A 154 -46.77 27.33 -70.81
N GLN A 155 -47.67 27.03 -69.87
CA GLN A 155 -47.37 26.62 -68.52
C GLN A 155 -46.82 25.20 -68.37
N ALA A 156 -47.15 24.25 -69.25
CA ALA A 156 -46.75 22.86 -69.06
C ALA A 156 -45.22 22.69 -68.97
N LYS A 157 -44.47 23.32 -69.89
CA LYS A 157 -42.99 23.30 -69.89
C LYS A 157 -42.40 24.07 -68.71
N LEU A 158 -42.96 25.23 -68.38
CA LEU A 158 -42.49 26.08 -67.29
C LEU A 158 -42.71 25.40 -65.93
N SER A 159 -43.90 24.83 -65.72
CA SER A 159 -44.26 24.02 -64.55
C SER A 159 -43.38 22.77 -64.42
N GLU A 160 -43.07 22.08 -65.51
CA GLU A 160 -42.16 20.94 -65.48
C GLU A 160 -40.72 21.34 -65.15
N GLN A 161 -40.24 22.49 -65.65
CA GLN A 161 -38.94 23.05 -65.30
C GLN A 161 -38.87 23.43 -63.81
N HIS A 162 -39.89 24.11 -63.29
CA HIS A 162 -39.99 24.39 -61.85
C HIS A 162 -40.08 23.11 -61.01
N ARG A 163 -40.81 22.08 -61.46
CA ARG A 163 -40.87 20.77 -60.77
C ARG A 163 -39.51 20.09 -60.71
N LYS A 164 -38.72 20.13 -61.79
CA LYS A 164 -37.35 19.59 -61.82
C LYS A 164 -36.43 20.35 -60.87
N ARG A 165 -36.44 21.68 -60.90
CA ARG A 165 -35.68 22.52 -59.96
C ARG A 165 -36.07 22.27 -58.51
N LEU A 166 -37.36 22.08 -58.23
CA LEU A 166 -37.85 21.77 -56.88
C LEU A 166 -37.38 20.39 -56.40
N GLN A 167 -37.39 19.38 -57.27
CA GLN A 167 -36.86 18.04 -56.99
C GLN A 167 -35.33 18.04 -56.77
N GLU A 168 -34.58 18.88 -57.50
CA GLU A 168 -33.15 19.11 -57.26
C GLU A 168 -32.88 19.79 -55.91
N LEU A 169 -33.63 20.85 -55.58
CA LEU A 169 -33.52 21.53 -54.29
C LEU A 169 -33.88 20.61 -53.11
N GLU A 170 -34.91 19.77 -53.26
CA GLU A 170 -35.25 18.75 -52.26
C GLU A 170 -34.14 17.71 -52.07
N ALA A 171 -33.51 17.26 -53.17
CA ALA A 171 -32.36 16.36 -53.09
C ALA A 171 -31.16 17.02 -52.39
N GLN A 172 -30.85 18.28 -52.71
CA GLN A 172 -29.77 19.05 -52.08
C GLN A 172 -30.03 19.28 -50.58
N ILE A 173 -31.26 19.67 -50.21
CA ILE A 173 -31.67 19.84 -48.81
C ILE A 173 -31.53 18.52 -48.03
N ASN A 174 -31.93 17.39 -48.61
CA ASN A 174 -31.82 16.08 -47.96
C ASN A 174 -30.35 15.64 -47.79
N GLU A 175 -29.49 15.89 -48.78
CA GLU A 175 -28.06 15.60 -48.71
C GLU A 175 -27.34 16.51 -47.69
N LEU A 176 -27.68 17.79 -47.62
CA LEU A 176 -27.16 18.72 -46.61
C LEU A 176 -27.64 18.35 -45.20
N LYS A 177 -28.92 17.99 -45.02
CA LYS A 177 -29.45 17.47 -43.74
C LYS A 177 -28.74 16.18 -43.30
N LYS A 178 -28.39 15.29 -44.23
CA LYS A 178 -27.61 14.08 -43.96
C LYS A 178 -26.20 14.42 -43.49
N LYS A 179 -25.47 15.28 -44.22
CA LYS A 179 -24.13 15.77 -43.85
C LYS A 179 -24.14 16.47 -42.48
N LEU A 180 -25.13 17.31 -42.20
CA LEU A 180 -25.29 17.99 -40.92
C LEU A 180 -25.46 16.99 -39.76
N ASN A 181 -26.29 15.95 -39.93
CA ASN A 181 -26.47 14.89 -38.94
C ASN A 181 -25.19 14.07 -38.71
N GLU A 182 -24.42 13.79 -39.76
CA GLU A 182 -23.12 13.11 -39.68
C GLU A 182 -22.08 13.97 -38.94
N GLN A 183 -21.99 15.28 -39.25
CA GLN A 183 -21.14 16.24 -38.54
C GLN A 183 -21.53 16.39 -37.06
N SER A 184 -22.83 16.45 -36.75
CA SER A 184 -23.32 16.54 -35.36
C SER A 184 -22.96 15.30 -34.53
N LYS A 185 -23.06 14.10 -35.11
CA LYS A 185 -22.63 12.85 -34.47
C LYS A 185 -21.11 12.81 -34.26
N LEU A 186 -20.34 13.23 -35.26
CA LEU A 186 -18.89 13.31 -35.17
C LEU A 186 -18.47 14.29 -34.07
N LEU A 187 -19.07 15.48 -34.00
CA LEU A 187 -18.78 16.49 -32.97
C LEU A 187 -18.97 15.95 -31.55
N LYS A 188 -20.09 15.27 -31.27
CA LYS A 188 -20.35 14.65 -29.95
C LYS A 188 -19.29 13.61 -29.58
N LEU A 189 -18.80 12.85 -30.55
CA LEU A 189 -17.70 11.91 -30.36
C LEU A 189 -16.37 12.65 -30.08
N LYS A 190 -16.09 13.76 -30.79
CA LYS A 190 -14.91 14.61 -30.55
C LYS A 190 -14.91 15.17 -29.13
N GLU A 191 -16.03 15.72 -28.67
CA GLU A 191 -16.18 16.30 -27.32
C GLU A 191 -15.98 15.25 -26.21
N SER A 192 -16.54 14.05 -26.35
CA SER A 192 -16.36 12.94 -25.40
C SER A 192 -14.90 12.47 -25.32
N MET A 193 -14.22 12.40 -26.46
CA MET A 193 -12.79 12.07 -26.54
C MET A 193 -11.92 13.16 -25.89
N GLU A 194 -12.19 14.44 -26.16
CA GLU A 194 -11.45 15.57 -25.58
C GLU A 194 -11.60 15.61 -24.06
N HIS A 195 -12.82 15.46 -23.52
CA HIS A 195 -13.05 15.36 -22.08
C HIS A 195 -12.25 14.21 -21.44
N THR A 196 -12.20 13.05 -22.10
CA THR A 196 -11.42 11.89 -21.64
C THR A 196 -9.91 12.18 -21.62
N VAL A 197 -9.38 12.84 -22.67
CA VAL A 197 -7.96 13.24 -22.76
C VAL A 197 -7.63 14.31 -21.70
N SER A 198 -8.51 15.28 -21.49
CA SER A 198 -8.37 16.32 -20.45
C SER A 198 -8.29 15.71 -19.05
N LYS A 199 -9.21 14.80 -18.71
CA LYS A 199 -9.20 14.08 -17.42
C LYS A 199 -7.91 13.27 -17.22
N LEU A 200 -7.47 12.50 -18.22
CA LEU A 200 -6.21 11.75 -18.14
C LEU A 200 -4.99 12.67 -17.95
N ASN A 201 -4.96 13.82 -18.63
CA ASN A 201 -3.89 14.81 -18.46
C ASN A 201 -3.90 15.44 -17.06
N GLN A 202 -5.06 15.68 -16.46
CA GLN A 202 -5.16 16.16 -15.08
C GLN A 202 -4.61 15.14 -14.08
N GLU A 203 -5.02 13.88 -14.18
CA GLU A 203 -4.53 12.78 -13.33
C GLU A 203 -3.00 12.59 -13.48
N ILE A 204 -2.46 12.77 -14.69
CA ILE A 204 -1.00 12.77 -14.95
C ILE A 204 -0.29 13.93 -14.24
N ARG A 205 -0.89 15.13 -14.18
CA ARG A 205 -0.33 16.26 -13.41
C ARG A 205 -0.30 15.95 -11.91
N GLU A 206 -1.39 15.40 -11.38
CA GLU A 206 -1.51 15.03 -9.96
C GLU A 206 -0.50 13.97 -9.53
N MET A 207 -0.35 12.89 -10.31
CA MET A 207 0.68 11.86 -10.06
C MET A 207 2.11 12.42 -10.16
N LYS A 208 2.38 13.36 -11.08
CA LYS A 208 3.68 14.03 -11.15
C LYS A 208 3.97 14.84 -9.88
N GLN A 209 2.97 15.54 -9.34
CA GLN A 209 3.10 16.24 -8.06
C GLN A 209 3.28 15.27 -6.88
N GLN A 210 2.51 14.18 -6.82
CA GLN A 210 2.69 13.12 -5.82
C GLN A 210 4.12 12.55 -5.85
N ARG A 211 4.67 12.30 -7.04
CA ARG A 211 6.05 11.81 -7.21
C ARG A 211 7.07 12.80 -6.69
N VAL A 212 6.89 14.09 -6.95
CA VAL A 212 7.77 15.14 -6.42
C VAL A 212 7.66 15.22 -4.89
N ARG A 213 6.47 15.11 -4.31
CA ARG A 213 6.28 15.07 -2.85
C ARG A 213 6.97 13.86 -2.20
N LEU A 214 6.77 12.65 -2.71
CA LEU A 214 7.47 11.45 -2.24
C LEU A 214 8.99 11.57 -2.35
N MET A 215 9.51 12.15 -3.44
CA MET A 215 10.94 12.39 -3.61
C MET A 215 11.52 13.39 -2.59
N HIS A 216 10.74 14.37 -2.13
CA HIS A 216 11.16 15.26 -1.05
C HIS A 216 11.13 14.52 0.30
N GLN A 217 10.05 13.79 0.60
CA GLN A 217 9.93 12.98 1.82
C GLN A 217 11.11 12.01 2.00
N ILE A 218 11.49 11.28 0.94
CA ILE A 218 12.65 10.36 0.95
C ILE A 218 13.94 11.10 1.31
N LYS A 219 14.17 12.29 0.73
CA LYS A 219 15.37 13.10 1.00
C LYS A 219 15.38 13.63 2.43
N GLU A 220 14.24 14.14 2.91
CA GLU A 220 14.10 14.65 4.27
C GLU A 220 14.32 13.56 5.32
N ASP A 221 13.73 12.38 5.13
CA ASP A 221 13.89 11.27 6.07
C ASP A 221 15.33 10.71 6.05
N THR A 222 15.96 10.65 4.86
CA THR A 222 17.39 10.31 4.72
C THR A 222 18.29 11.32 5.44
N GLU A 223 17.99 12.61 5.34
CA GLU A 223 18.78 13.68 5.96
C GLU A 223 18.60 13.72 7.49
N LYS A 224 17.37 13.50 8.00
CA LYS A 224 17.12 13.31 9.44
C LYS A 224 17.93 12.14 9.99
N PHE A 225 17.95 11.00 9.30
CA PHE A 225 18.75 9.85 9.71
C PHE A 225 20.26 10.13 9.66
N ARG A 226 20.74 10.86 8.63
CA ARG A 226 22.14 11.29 8.55
C ARG A 226 22.56 12.16 9.74
N GLN A 227 21.72 13.11 10.13
CA GLN A 227 21.96 13.99 11.29
C GLN A 227 21.93 13.22 12.61
N TRP A 228 20.92 12.37 12.81
CA TRP A 228 20.81 11.50 13.99
C TRP A 228 22.02 10.57 14.12
N LYS A 229 22.44 9.92 13.02
CA LYS A 229 23.60 9.04 13.01
C LYS A 229 24.88 9.82 13.36
N GLN A 230 25.09 10.99 12.76
CA GLN A 230 26.22 11.85 13.10
C GLN A 230 26.23 12.27 14.58
N GLN A 231 25.06 12.46 15.19
CA GLN A 231 24.96 12.76 16.62
C GLN A 231 25.31 11.54 17.49
N LYS A 232 24.83 10.34 17.14
CA LYS A 232 25.17 9.10 17.85
C LYS A 232 26.64 8.70 17.69
N ASP A 233 27.23 8.88 16.51
CA ASP A 233 28.66 8.63 16.27
C ASP A 233 29.54 9.56 17.16
N LYS A 234 29.14 10.83 17.35
CA LYS A 234 29.81 11.75 18.29
C LYS A 234 29.68 11.30 19.75
N GLU A 235 28.49 10.87 20.17
CA GLU A 235 28.22 10.35 21.51
C GLU A 235 29.13 9.14 21.81
N VAL A 236 29.26 8.21 20.87
CA VAL A 236 30.16 7.05 20.97
C VAL A 236 31.63 7.45 21.10
N ILE A 237 32.09 8.47 20.37
CA ILE A 237 33.48 8.97 20.48
C ILE A 237 33.71 9.56 21.88
N GLN A 238 32.79 10.42 22.38
CA GLN A 238 32.90 11.02 23.71
C GLN A 238 32.90 9.97 24.84
N LEU A 239 32.09 8.91 24.71
CA LEU A 239 32.07 7.80 25.67
C LEU A 239 33.40 7.04 25.65
N LYS A 240 33.98 6.74 24.48
CA LYS A 240 35.30 6.12 24.36
C LYS A 240 36.42 6.96 24.97
N GLU A 241 36.40 8.28 24.78
CA GLU A 241 37.38 9.20 25.38
C GLU A 241 37.26 9.26 26.92
N LYS A 242 36.03 9.19 27.46
CA LYS A 242 35.80 9.13 28.92
C LYS A 242 36.27 7.80 29.51
N ASP A 243 35.96 6.69 28.84
CA ASP A 243 36.39 5.35 29.23
C ASP A 243 37.92 5.22 29.26
N GLN A 244 38.61 5.69 28.21
CA GLN A 244 40.09 5.73 28.17
C GLN A 244 40.70 6.53 29.34
N LYS A 245 40.07 7.63 29.76
CA LYS A 245 40.52 8.41 30.93
C LYS A 245 40.32 7.64 32.23
N ARG A 246 39.13 7.05 32.44
CA ARG A 246 38.83 6.19 33.60
C ARG A 246 39.83 5.03 33.71
N GLN A 247 40.11 4.35 32.60
CA GLN A 247 41.10 3.25 32.55
C GLN A 247 42.51 3.71 32.93
N TYR A 248 42.96 4.88 32.45
CA TYR A 248 44.25 5.43 32.83
C TYR A 248 44.32 5.79 34.33
N GLU A 249 43.23 6.33 34.88
CA GLU A 249 43.11 6.67 36.30
C GLU A 249 43.12 5.41 37.18
N LEU A 250 42.38 4.36 36.81
CA LEU A 250 42.43 3.04 37.45
C LEU A 250 43.84 2.45 37.40
N LEU A 251 44.48 2.40 36.23
CA LEU A 251 45.86 1.92 36.08
C LEU A 251 46.89 2.74 36.86
N LYS A 252 46.61 4.02 37.15
CA LYS A 252 47.44 4.85 38.03
C LYS A 252 47.23 4.47 39.49
N LEU A 253 45.97 4.37 39.92
CA LEU A 253 45.61 4.03 41.30
C LEU A 253 46.11 2.63 41.67
N GLU A 254 45.95 1.64 40.78
CA GLU A 254 46.46 0.27 40.93
C GLU A 254 47.98 0.25 41.17
N ARG A 255 48.74 1.00 40.36
CA ARG A 255 50.20 1.15 40.54
C ARG A 255 50.58 1.82 41.86
N ASP A 256 49.75 2.72 42.37
CA ASP A 256 49.99 3.39 43.65
C ASP A 256 49.61 2.50 44.84
N PHE A 257 48.53 1.71 44.73
CA PHE A 257 48.15 0.66 45.70
C PHE A 257 49.21 -0.44 45.78
N GLN A 258 49.70 -0.97 44.66
CA GLN A 258 50.77 -1.96 44.64
C GLN A 258 52.07 -1.45 45.32
N LYS A 259 52.41 -0.16 45.16
CA LYS A 259 53.54 0.44 45.90
C LYS A 259 53.30 0.45 47.40
N GLN A 260 52.10 0.84 47.84
CA GLN A 260 51.74 0.84 49.26
C GLN A 260 51.75 -0.57 49.85
N ALA A 261 51.16 -1.54 49.16
CA ALA A 261 51.19 -2.95 49.54
C ALA A 261 52.63 -3.48 49.67
N ASN A 262 53.50 -3.21 48.71
CA ASN A 262 54.92 -3.60 48.77
C ASN A 262 55.67 -2.95 49.95
N VAL A 263 55.32 -1.72 50.35
CA VAL A 263 55.91 -1.05 51.53
C VAL A 263 55.39 -1.67 52.83
N LEU A 264 54.10 -1.96 52.92
CA LEU A 264 53.49 -2.62 54.08
C LEU A 264 54.02 -4.05 54.26
N GLN A 265 54.19 -4.80 53.17
CA GLN A 265 54.77 -6.14 53.19
C GLN A 265 56.20 -6.10 53.74
N ARG A 266 57.07 -5.23 53.22
CA ARG A 266 58.44 -5.05 53.73
C ARG A 266 58.48 -4.65 55.21
N LYS A 267 57.56 -3.81 55.65
CA LYS A 267 57.44 -3.43 57.08
C LYS A 267 56.97 -4.59 57.94
N THR A 268 56.13 -5.47 57.41
CA THR A 268 55.70 -6.70 58.09
C THR A 268 56.85 -7.70 58.19
N GLU A 269 57.64 -7.86 57.13
CA GLU A 269 58.87 -8.66 57.10
C GLU A 269 59.92 -8.15 58.09
N GLU A 270 60.13 -6.82 58.15
CA GLU A 270 61.05 -6.17 59.11
C GLU A 270 60.58 -6.34 60.57
N ILE A 271 59.26 -6.24 60.84
CA ILE A 271 58.70 -6.52 62.16
C ILE A 271 58.88 -7.99 62.54
N ALA A 272 58.66 -8.93 61.61
CA ALA A 272 58.83 -10.36 61.86
C ALA A 272 60.29 -10.73 62.16
N ASP A 273 61.25 -10.16 61.41
CA ASP A 273 62.69 -10.32 61.66
C ASP A 273 63.11 -9.74 63.03
N LEU A 274 62.56 -8.57 63.42
CA LEU A 274 62.79 -8.01 64.76
C LEU A 274 62.14 -8.85 65.88
N GLN A 275 60.95 -9.40 65.66
CA GLN A 275 60.27 -10.30 66.61
C GLN A 275 61.05 -11.61 66.78
N GLN A 276 61.57 -12.18 65.70
CA GLN A 276 62.44 -13.36 65.74
C GLN A 276 63.72 -13.07 66.54
N LYS A 277 64.41 -11.96 66.22
CA LYS A 277 65.62 -11.53 66.95
C LYS A 277 65.38 -11.27 68.44
N LEU A 278 64.21 -10.74 68.80
CA LEU A 278 63.83 -10.56 70.20
C LEU A 278 63.62 -11.90 70.91
N LEU A 279 62.91 -12.84 70.27
CA LEU A 279 62.70 -14.19 70.79
C LEU A 279 64.03 -14.95 70.96
N ASP A 280 64.95 -14.80 69.99
CA ASP A 280 66.29 -15.38 70.05
C ASP A 280 67.14 -14.74 71.17
N ALA A 281 66.98 -13.44 71.43
CA ALA A 281 67.67 -12.74 72.53
C ALA A 281 67.07 -13.02 73.92
N ASP A 282 65.77 -13.27 74.03
CA ASP A 282 65.09 -13.71 75.26
C ASP A 282 65.55 -15.11 75.72
N SER A 283 66.17 -15.90 74.83
CA SER A 283 66.61 -17.26 75.13
C SER A 283 67.83 -17.38 76.06
N GLY A 284 68.51 -16.27 76.41
CA GLY A 284 69.70 -16.29 77.27
C GLY A 284 70.08 -14.97 77.96
N ASP A 285 70.12 -15.02 79.30
CA ASP A 285 70.89 -14.17 80.24
C ASP A 285 70.60 -12.65 80.39
N TRP A 286 69.90 -11.95 79.49
CA TRP A 286 69.66 -10.50 79.69
C TRP A 286 68.87 -10.17 80.98
N ALA A 287 67.92 -11.03 81.34
CA ALA A 287 67.05 -10.85 82.50
C ALA A 287 67.78 -10.92 83.85
N LYS A 288 68.99 -11.49 83.92
CA LYS A 288 69.79 -11.52 85.16
C LYS A 288 70.66 -10.27 85.32
N GLN A 289 71.23 -9.75 84.24
CA GLN A 289 72.17 -8.63 84.32
C GLN A 289 71.47 -7.27 84.46
N CYS A 290 70.19 -7.17 84.08
CA CYS A 290 69.40 -5.94 84.22
C CYS A 290 69.01 -5.66 85.69
N CYS A 291 68.72 -6.68 86.49
CA CYS A 291 68.16 -6.52 87.84
C CYS A 291 69.14 -5.93 88.88
N ASP A 292 70.44 -6.15 88.73
CA ASP A 292 71.42 -5.75 89.75
C ASP A 292 71.97 -4.32 89.60
N SER A 293 71.67 -3.62 88.49
CA SER A 293 72.18 -2.27 88.19
C SER A 293 71.11 -1.16 88.26
N ILE A 294 69.89 -1.49 88.70
CA ILE A 294 68.74 -0.58 88.68
C ILE A 294 68.34 -0.22 90.11
N SER A 295 68.95 0.85 90.64
CA SER A 295 68.57 1.42 91.94
C SER A 295 68.56 2.94 91.91
N ILE A 296 67.41 3.51 92.32
CA ILE A 296 67.16 4.92 92.65
C ILE A 296 67.12 5.92 91.47
N ALA A 297 68.05 5.91 90.52
CA ALA A 297 67.96 6.82 89.35
C ALA A 297 66.76 6.49 88.44
N THR A 298 66.60 5.21 88.14
CA THR A 298 65.63 4.70 87.17
C THR A 298 64.17 4.80 87.62
N ILE A 299 63.85 5.01 88.90
CA ILE A 299 62.44 5.13 89.36
C ILE A 299 61.81 6.43 88.85
N LEU A 300 62.58 7.53 88.81
CA LEU A 300 62.11 8.79 88.26
C LEU A 300 62.03 8.75 86.74
N GLU A 301 62.98 8.10 86.08
CA GLU A 301 62.97 7.88 84.61
C GLU A 301 61.83 6.93 84.19
N ALA A 302 61.58 5.86 84.94
CA ALA A 302 60.43 4.97 84.79
C ALA A 302 59.11 5.74 84.96
N LYS A 303 59.02 6.65 85.94
CA LYS A 303 57.83 7.50 86.11
C LYS A 303 57.64 8.47 84.93
N CYS A 304 58.72 9.04 84.39
CA CYS A 304 58.66 9.93 83.23
C CYS A 304 58.29 9.18 81.94
N THR A 305 58.90 8.02 81.70
CA THR A 305 58.58 7.15 80.56
C THR A 305 57.16 6.60 80.65
N LEU A 306 56.70 6.12 81.81
CA LEU A 306 55.30 5.74 82.02
C LEU A 306 54.32 6.89 81.76
N LYS A 307 54.66 8.13 82.18
CA LYS A 307 53.83 9.30 81.90
C LYS A 307 53.77 9.64 80.41
N TYR A 308 54.90 9.51 79.70
CA TYR A 308 54.95 9.71 78.25
C TYR A 308 54.16 8.63 77.49
N LEU A 309 54.40 7.36 77.80
CA LEU A 309 53.71 6.21 77.20
C LEU A 309 52.19 6.26 77.48
N LEU A 310 51.77 6.69 78.66
CA LEU A 310 50.35 6.92 78.96
C LEU A 310 49.78 8.08 78.12
N GLY A 311 50.55 9.13 77.88
CA GLY A 311 50.16 10.24 77.00
C GLY A 311 50.01 9.82 75.54
N GLU A 312 50.95 9.01 75.02
CA GLU A 312 50.87 8.42 73.68
C GLU A 312 49.70 7.43 73.57
N LEU A 313 49.49 6.57 74.58
CA LEU A 313 48.36 5.64 74.62
C LEU A 313 47.01 6.36 74.61
N VAL A 314 46.85 7.42 75.42
CA VAL A 314 45.64 8.25 75.42
C VAL A 314 45.46 8.96 74.08
N SER A 315 46.53 9.51 73.51
CA SER A 315 46.50 10.18 72.20
C SER A 315 46.10 9.21 71.09
N SER A 316 46.69 8.01 71.09
CA SER A 316 46.36 6.91 70.17
C SER A 316 44.90 6.47 70.32
N LYS A 317 44.41 6.26 71.55
CA LYS A 317 43.02 5.86 71.81
C LYS A 317 42.00 6.90 71.36
N VAL A 318 42.33 8.19 71.46
CA VAL A 318 41.50 9.29 70.93
C VAL A 318 41.48 9.29 69.41
N GLN A 319 42.58 8.96 68.73
CA GLN A 319 42.58 8.83 67.26
C GLN A 319 41.85 7.56 66.80
N GLU A 320 42.03 6.44 67.49
CA GLU A 320 41.28 5.18 67.26
C GLU A 320 39.77 5.46 67.33
N SER A 321 39.30 6.15 68.37
CA SER A 321 37.88 6.48 68.55
C SER A 321 37.33 7.37 67.42
N LYS A 322 38.13 8.31 66.89
CA LYS A 322 37.74 9.16 65.74
C LYS A 322 37.67 8.37 64.44
N LEU A 323 38.65 7.49 64.20
CA LEU A 323 38.66 6.60 63.04
C LEU A 323 37.48 5.63 63.10
N GLN A 324 37.17 5.09 64.28
CA GLN A 324 36.00 4.23 64.50
C GLN A 324 34.70 4.97 64.17
N SER A 325 34.46 6.17 64.70
CA SER A 325 33.23 6.92 64.36
C SER A 325 33.14 7.29 62.88
N SER A 326 34.28 7.56 62.22
CA SER A 326 34.30 7.82 60.77
C SER A 326 34.07 6.55 59.94
N LEU A 327 34.48 5.38 60.45
CA LEU A 327 34.20 4.09 59.84
C LEU A 327 32.71 3.74 59.97
N GLU A 328 32.13 3.88 61.17
CA GLU A 328 30.71 3.67 61.43
C GLU A 328 29.83 4.59 60.57
N GLN A 329 30.21 5.88 60.42
CA GLN A 329 29.53 6.83 59.54
C GLN A 329 29.60 6.43 58.06
N SER A 330 30.77 5.98 57.57
CA SER A 330 30.92 5.56 56.17
C SER A 330 30.22 4.22 55.89
N GLN A 331 30.19 3.30 56.85
CA GLN A 331 29.39 2.07 56.79
C GLN A 331 27.89 2.35 56.73
N ALA A 332 27.37 3.25 57.56
CA ALA A 332 25.98 3.69 57.49
C ALA A 332 25.64 4.30 56.11
N SER A 333 26.51 5.20 55.62
CA SER A 333 26.36 5.83 54.30
C SER A 333 26.38 4.81 53.16
N CYS A 334 27.22 3.76 53.27
CA CYS A 334 27.27 2.66 52.31
C CYS A 334 25.99 1.81 52.35
N SER A 335 25.45 1.51 53.55
CA SER A 335 24.19 0.79 53.71
C SER A 335 23.01 1.56 53.12
N ASP A 336 22.95 2.88 53.29
CA ASP A 336 21.87 3.69 52.71
C ASP A 336 22.00 3.80 51.18
N MET A 337 23.23 3.92 50.64
CA MET A 337 23.46 3.82 49.20
C MET A 337 23.07 2.44 48.64
N GLN A 338 23.32 1.36 49.38
CA GLN A 338 22.92 0.00 49.00
C GLN A 338 21.39 -0.15 48.95
N LYS A 339 20.65 0.45 49.89
CA LYS A 339 19.17 0.49 49.86
C LYS A 339 18.65 1.23 48.63
N MET A 340 19.15 2.44 48.37
CA MET A 340 18.80 3.19 47.16
C MET A 340 19.07 2.38 45.88
N LEU A 341 20.22 1.69 45.79
CA LEU A 341 20.52 0.81 44.66
C LEU A 341 19.57 -0.39 44.54
N THR A 342 19.05 -0.94 45.64
CA THR A 342 17.99 -1.97 45.58
C THR A 342 16.63 -1.40 45.16
N GLU A 343 16.30 -0.18 45.59
CA GLU A 343 15.05 0.50 45.22
C GLU A 343 15.04 0.85 43.72
N GLU A 344 16.11 1.41 43.17
CA GLU A 344 16.26 1.69 41.72
C GLU A 344 16.20 0.42 40.87
N ARG A 345 16.82 -0.69 41.32
CA ARG A 345 16.75 -1.99 40.65
C ARG A 345 15.33 -2.55 40.63
N ASN A 346 14.61 -2.44 41.76
CA ASN A 346 13.20 -2.86 41.83
C ASN A 346 12.34 -2.00 40.90
N HIS A 347 12.55 -0.68 40.88
CA HIS A 347 11.81 0.22 39.99
C HIS A 347 12.06 -0.09 38.50
N THR A 348 13.30 -0.38 38.12
CA THR A 348 13.63 -0.82 36.75
C THR A 348 12.91 -2.12 36.40
N ALA A 349 12.88 -3.09 37.30
CA ALA A 349 12.18 -4.37 37.10
C ALA A 349 10.65 -4.21 37.00
N GLU A 350 10.06 -3.29 37.79
CA GLU A 350 8.63 -2.94 37.70
C GLU A 350 8.31 -2.32 36.33
N GLN A 351 9.11 -1.33 35.88
CA GLN A 351 8.94 -0.71 34.57
C GLN A 351 9.09 -1.72 33.42
N GLU A 352 10.09 -2.62 33.48
CA GLU A 352 10.25 -3.67 32.47
C GLU A 352 9.02 -4.59 32.42
N ALA A 353 8.49 -4.99 33.59
CA ALA A 353 7.27 -5.79 33.66
C ALA A 353 6.04 -5.04 33.11
N GLU A 354 5.89 -3.74 33.35
CA GLU A 354 4.81 -2.92 32.77
C GLU A 354 4.92 -2.87 31.23
N PHE A 355 6.10 -2.63 30.68
CA PHE A 355 6.29 -2.61 29.22
C PHE A 355 6.06 -3.99 28.58
N GLN A 356 6.54 -5.07 29.19
CA GLN A 356 6.26 -6.43 28.72
C GLN A 356 4.75 -6.75 28.71
N ASN A 357 4.02 -6.36 29.77
CA ASN A 357 2.56 -6.49 29.82
C ASN A 357 1.86 -5.65 28.74
N GLN A 358 2.33 -4.43 28.47
CA GLN A 358 1.73 -3.58 27.44
C GLN A 358 1.96 -4.14 26.02
N ILE A 359 3.13 -4.72 25.74
CA ILE A 359 3.43 -5.43 24.49
C ILE A 359 2.49 -6.64 24.32
N LEU A 360 2.35 -7.48 25.36
CA LEU A 360 1.48 -8.66 25.35
C LEU A 360 0.01 -8.28 25.08
N MET A 361 -0.50 -7.24 25.75
CA MET A 361 -1.88 -6.76 25.56
C MET A 361 -2.11 -6.20 24.14
N GLN A 362 -1.11 -5.50 23.57
CA GLN A 362 -1.18 -5.06 22.17
C GLN A 362 -1.16 -6.25 21.21
N GLU A 363 -0.31 -7.25 21.45
CA GLU A 363 -0.26 -8.45 20.61
C GLU A 363 -1.61 -9.20 20.62
N GLN A 364 -2.20 -9.43 21.81
CA GLN A 364 -3.51 -10.05 21.92
C GLN A 364 -4.59 -9.27 21.15
N GLN A 365 -4.64 -7.93 21.28
CA GLN A 365 -5.58 -7.11 20.51
C GLN A 365 -5.37 -7.20 18.99
N HIS A 366 -4.13 -7.35 18.52
CA HIS A 366 -3.85 -7.57 17.11
C HIS A 366 -4.32 -8.97 16.66
N GLN A 367 -4.06 -10.01 17.44
CA GLN A 367 -4.51 -11.37 17.16
C GLN A 367 -6.05 -11.44 17.11
N GLU A 368 -6.76 -10.81 18.04
CA GLU A 368 -8.23 -10.73 18.05
C GLU A 368 -8.79 -10.02 16.81
N LYS A 369 -8.19 -8.89 16.39
CA LYS A 369 -8.56 -8.17 15.16
C LYS A 369 -8.34 -9.04 13.91
N VAL A 370 -7.24 -9.79 13.84
CA VAL A 370 -6.96 -10.72 12.74
C VAL A 370 -8.00 -11.85 12.71
N LEU A 371 -8.31 -12.46 13.86
CA LEU A 371 -9.34 -13.51 13.95
C LEU A 371 -10.73 -13.01 13.54
N TYR A 372 -11.09 -11.77 13.92
CA TYR A 372 -12.33 -11.13 13.49
C TYR A 372 -12.38 -10.95 11.96
N LEU A 373 -11.33 -10.41 11.36
CA LEU A 373 -11.25 -10.20 9.91
C LEU A 373 -11.26 -11.52 9.13
N LEU A 374 -10.56 -12.56 9.62
CA LEU A 374 -10.61 -13.90 9.03
C LEU A 374 -12.02 -14.50 9.07
N ARG A 375 -12.73 -14.36 10.20
CA ARG A 375 -14.13 -14.80 10.32
C ARG A 375 -15.05 -14.05 9.36
N GLN A 376 -14.87 -12.74 9.21
CA GLN A 376 -15.65 -11.91 8.28
C GLN A 376 -15.37 -12.29 6.81
N PHE A 377 -14.11 -12.57 6.47
CA PHE A 377 -13.73 -13.05 5.14
C PHE A 377 -14.38 -14.40 4.81
N GLN A 378 -14.28 -15.39 5.72
CA GLN A 378 -14.91 -16.71 5.56
C GLN A 378 -16.44 -16.61 5.42
N GLN A 379 -17.10 -15.71 6.16
CA GLN A 379 -18.53 -15.47 6.01
C GLN A 379 -18.88 -14.88 4.64
N LYS A 380 -18.07 -13.94 4.13
CA LYS A 380 -18.26 -13.36 2.80
C LYS A 380 -18.06 -14.40 1.69
N GLU A 381 -16.99 -15.18 1.76
CA GLU A 381 -16.69 -16.26 0.82
C GLU A 381 -17.81 -17.32 0.79
N ALA A 382 -18.35 -17.70 1.96
CA ALA A 382 -19.50 -18.60 2.06
C ALA A 382 -20.80 -17.99 1.50
N ALA A 383 -20.98 -16.68 1.59
CA ALA A 383 -22.13 -15.98 1.00
C ALA A 383 -22.01 -15.84 -0.53
N GLU A 384 -20.82 -15.49 -1.02
CA GLU A 384 -20.52 -15.43 -2.46
C GLU A 384 -20.71 -16.80 -3.13
N LYS A 385 -20.21 -17.88 -2.50
CA LYS A 385 -20.39 -19.24 -3.00
C LYS A 385 -21.88 -19.66 -3.07
N ARG A 386 -22.69 -19.34 -2.05
CA ARG A 386 -24.14 -19.59 -2.08
C ARG A 386 -24.85 -18.82 -3.20
N LEU A 387 -24.38 -17.61 -3.51
CA LEU A 387 -24.91 -16.81 -4.61
C LEU A 387 -24.54 -17.43 -5.97
N GLU A 388 -23.29 -17.87 -6.12
CA GLU A 388 -22.79 -18.55 -7.32
C GLU A 388 -23.52 -19.89 -7.57
N ASP A 389 -23.71 -20.71 -6.52
CA ASP A 389 -24.51 -21.94 -6.59
C ASP A 389 -25.96 -21.65 -7.02
N SER A 390 -26.57 -20.57 -6.50
CA SER A 390 -27.92 -20.16 -6.89
C SER A 390 -28.02 -19.62 -8.33
N LEU A 391 -26.98 -18.94 -8.82
CA LEU A 391 -26.93 -18.43 -10.19
C LEU A 391 -26.73 -19.57 -11.19
N ASN A 392 -25.86 -20.54 -10.89
CA ASN A 392 -25.67 -21.74 -11.70
C ASN A 392 -26.96 -22.55 -11.85
N GLU A 393 -27.72 -22.72 -10.76
CA GLU A 393 -29.01 -23.43 -10.82
C GLU A 393 -30.06 -22.64 -11.63
N GLN A 394 -30.11 -21.31 -11.50
CA GLN A 394 -30.99 -20.48 -12.33
C GLN A 394 -30.58 -20.50 -13.82
N GLU A 395 -29.28 -20.49 -14.13
CA GLU A 395 -28.78 -20.61 -15.50
C GLU A 395 -29.16 -21.96 -16.10
N LYS A 396 -28.97 -23.05 -15.36
CA LYS A 396 -29.35 -24.40 -15.80
C LYS A 396 -30.84 -24.51 -16.11
N GLN A 397 -31.72 -23.95 -15.27
CA GLN A 397 -33.15 -23.89 -15.53
C GLN A 397 -33.49 -23.07 -16.79
N MET A 398 -32.76 -21.98 -17.06
CA MET A 398 -32.90 -21.20 -18.28
C MET A 398 -32.45 -21.99 -19.52
N GLN A 399 -31.32 -22.70 -19.44
CA GLN A 399 -30.82 -23.56 -20.52
C GLN A 399 -31.78 -24.73 -20.83
N GLU A 400 -32.37 -25.35 -19.81
CA GLU A 400 -33.38 -26.41 -20.00
C GLU A 400 -34.65 -25.88 -20.68
N ARG A 401 -35.13 -24.69 -20.30
CA ARG A 401 -36.25 -24.02 -20.97
C ARG A 401 -35.93 -23.64 -22.41
N LEU A 402 -34.69 -23.21 -22.69
CA LEU A 402 -34.25 -22.88 -24.05
C LEU A 402 -34.24 -24.13 -24.93
N ARG A 403 -33.64 -25.25 -24.47
CA ARG A 403 -33.63 -26.51 -25.22
C ARG A 403 -35.03 -27.01 -25.55
N PHE A 404 -35.97 -26.91 -24.62
CA PHE A 404 -37.37 -27.28 -24.89
C PHE A 404 -37.99 -26.41 -26.01
N GLN A 405 -37.68 -25.10 -26.05
CA GLN A 405 -38.12 -24.22 -27.14
C GLN A 405 -37.42 -24.54 -28.47
N GLU A 406 -36.14 -24.90 -28.44
CA GLU A 406 -35.39 -25.32 -29.63
C GLU A 406 -35.95 -26.62 -30.23
N GLU A 407 -36.30 -27.60 -29.40
CA GLU A 407 -36.97 -28.85 -29.81
C GLU A 407 -38.35 -28.61 -30.44
N GLU A 408 -39.18 -27.73 -29.87
CA GLU A 408 -40.47 -27.37 -30.45
C GLU A 408 -40.33 -26.59 -31.77
N LEU A 409 -39.32 -25.72 -31.88
CA LEU A 409 -38.99 -25.03 -33.13
C LEU A 409 -38.48 -26.00 -34.21
N GLU A 410 -37.78 -27.07 -33.84
CA GLU A 410 -37.37 -28.12 -34.78
C GLU A 410 -38.56 -28.92 -35.31
N LYS A 411 -39.50 -29.32 -34.44
CA LYS A 411 -40.76 -29.95 -34.86
C LYS A 411 -41.54 -29.06 -35.83
N MET A 412 -41.56 -27.75 -35.59
CA MET A 412 -42.20 -26.79 -36.51
C MET A 412 -41.46 -26.68 -37.85
N ARG A 413 -40.11 -26.73 -37.86
CA ARG A 413 -39.32 -26.79 -39.11
C ARG A 413 -39.66 -28.04 -39.91
N GLU A 414 -39.67 -29.22 -39.30
CA GLU A 414 -40.06 -30.47 -39.98
C GLU A 414 -41.47 -30.42 -40.59
N ILE A 415 -42.43 -29.77 -39.91
CA ILE A 415 -43.79 -29.60 -40.43
C ILE A 415 -43.79 -28.65 -41.63
N CYS A 416 -43.02 -27.55 -41.58
CA CYS A 416 -42.87 -26.64 -42.71
C CYS A 416 -42.22 -27.34 -43.93
N GLU A 417 -41.18 -28.15 -43.73
CA GLU A 417 -40.53 -28.91 -44.80
C GLU A 417 -41.50 -29.91 -45.45
N LYS A 418 -42.23 -30.71 -44.65
CA LYS A 418 -43.27 -31.63 -45.16
C LYS A 418 -44.38 -30.90 -45.92
N ASN A 419 -44.77 -29.70 -45.48
CA ASN A 419 -45.74 -28.88 -46.20
C ASN A 419 -45.19 -28.34 -47.53
N GLU A 420 -43.92 -27.95 -47.58
CA GLU A 420 -43.21 -27.51 -48.80
C GLU A 420 -43.13 -28.66 -49.82
N GLU A 421 -42.76 -29.87 -49.39
CA GLU A 421 -42.74 -31.09 -50.21
C GLU A 421 -44.11 -31.39 -50.82
N LEU A 422 -45.17 -31.42 -49.99
CA LEU A 422 -46.55 -31.60 -50.46
C LEU A 422 -46.99 -30.50 -51.44
N LEU A 423 -46.53 -29.26 -51.25
CA LEU A 423 -46.82 -28.16 -52.18
C LEU A 423 -46.14 -28.37 -53.54
N GLN A 424 -44.91 -28.89 -53.54
CA GLN A 424 -44.19 -29.28 -54.75
C GLN A 424 -44.88 -30.45 -55.46
N GLU A 425 -45.33 -31.49 -54.73
CA GLU A 425 -46.12 -32.58 -55.30
C GLU A 425 -47.43 -32.09 -55.93
N VAL A 426 -48.19 -31.25 -55.22
CA VAL A 426 -49.43 -30.64 -55.74
C VAL A 426 -49.16 -29.83 -57.01
N ASN A 427 -48.07 -29.09 -57.08
CA ASN A 427 -47.69 -28.34 -58.28
C ASN A 427 -47.24 -29.27 -59.43
N ALA A 428 -46.50 -30.35 -59.14
CA ALA A 428 -46.14 -31.36 -60.13
C ALA A 428 -47.38 -32.11 -60.68
N LEU A 429 -48.34 -32.43 -59.83
CA LEU A 429 -49.63 -33.02 -60.23
C LEU A 429 -50.46 -32.05 -61.07
N LYS A 430 -50.51 -30.77 -60.72
CA LYS A 430 -51.14 -29.72 -61.56
C LYS A 430 -50.48 -29.62 -62.93
N GLN A 431 -49.14 -29.63 -63.02
CA GLN A 431 -48.43 -29.61 -64.30
C GLN A 431 -48.76 -30.85 -65.16
N LYS A 432 -48.76 -32.05 -64.55
CA LYS A 432 -49.16 -33.30 -65.24
C LYS A 432 -50.60 -33.24 -65.75
N LEU A 433 -51.54 -32.73 -64.95
CA LEU A 433 -52.93 -32.53 -65.35
C LEU A 433 -53.04 -31.58 -66.55
N LEU A 434 -52.34 -30.45 -66.49
CA LEU A 434 -52.32 -29.44 -67.57
C LEU A 434 -51.77 -30.02 -68.87
N LEU A 435 -50.74 -30.88 -68.79
CA LEU A 435 -50.18 -31.61 -69.94
C LEU A 435 -51.21 -32.57 -70.57
N VAL A 436 -51.93 -33.34 -69.75
CA VAL A 436 -53.02 -34.24 -70.20
C VAL A 436 -54.17 -33.43 -70.83
N GLN A 437 -54.50 -32.28 -70.26
CA GLN A 437 -55.55 -31.39 -70.76
C GLN A 437 -55.20 -30.83 -72.15
N VAL A 438 -53.94 -30.44 -72.37
CA VAL A 438 -53.41 -30.02 -73.69
C VAL A 438 -53.38 -31.19 -74.68
N ALA A 439 -52.99 -32.39 -74.26
CA ALA A 439 -52.96 -33.58 -75.11
C ALA A 439 -54.35 -34.07 -75.55
N SER A 440 -55.41 -33.78 -74.78
CA SER A 440 -56.79 -34.22 -75.05
C SER A 440 -57.56 -33.37 -76.08
N GLY A 441 -57.03 -32.22 -76.50
CA GLY A 441 -57.61 -31.38 -77.55
C GLY A 441 -58.94 -30.67 -77.22
N GLN A 442 -59.43 -30.72 -75.98
CA GLN A 442 -60.69 -30.06 -75.59
C GLN A 442 -60.50 -28.57 -75.27
N LYS A 443 -61.09 -27.70 -76.10
CA LYS A 443 -61.12 -26.25 -75.90
C LYS A 443 -62.47 -25.83 -75.30
N ILE A 444 -62.51 -25.60 -73.98
CA ILE A 444 -63.66 -24.97 -73.29
C ILE A 444 -63.26 -23.57 -72.82
N GLN A 445 -64.15 -22.60 -73.05
CA GLN A 445 -63.91 -21.20 -72.72
C GLN A 445 -64.16 -20.90 -71.23
N HIS A 446 -63.22 -20.17 -70.63
CA HIS A 446 -63.42 -19.06 -69.69
C HIS A 446 -64.70 -19.09 -68.81
N ILE A 447 -64.61 -19.59 -67.58
CA ILE A 447 -65.57 -19.26 -66.51
C ILE A 447 -65.03 -18.08 -65.69
N GLN A 448 -65.82 -17.01 -65.69
CA GLN A 448 -65.58 -15.76 -64.98
C GLN A 448 -65.75 -15.95 -63.46
N GLN A 449 -64.68 -15.75 -62.68
CA GLN A 449 -64.80 -15.61 -61.22
C GLN A 449 -65.05 -14.15 -60.83
N ARG A 450 -66.33 -13.82 -60.66
CA ARG A 450 -66.79 -12.70 -59.81
C ARG A 450 -66.42 -13.05 -58.35
N PRO A 451 -66.04 -12.07 -57.48
CA PRO A 451 -65.41 -12.40 -56.20
C PRO A 451 -66.37 -13.14 -55.25
N PRO A 452 -65.85 -14.03 -54.39
CA PRO A 452 -66.66 -14.68 -53.36
C PRO A 452 -66.97 -13.68 -52.25
N GLN A 453 -68.18 -13.14 -52.25
CA GLN A 453 -68.83 -12.83 -50.98
C GLN A 453 -69.27 -14.16 -50.36
N SER A 454 -68.66 -14.52 -49.23
CA SER A 454 -69.19 -15.54 -48.33
C SER A 454 -70.39 -14.97 -47.55
N PRO A 455 -71.29 -15.83 -47.04
CA PRO A 455 -72.36 -15.40 -46.13
C PRO A 455 -71.83 -14.81 -44.82
N ASP A 456 -72.76 -14.22 -44.08
CA ASP A 456 -72.49 -13.34 -42.94
C ASP A 456 -71.75 -13.98 -41.75
N SER A 457 -71.12 -13.09 -40.98
CA SER A 457 -70.34 -13.31 -39.78
C SER A 457 -70.97 -14.23 -38.72
N SER A 458 -70.19 -15.18 -38.21
CA SER A 458 -70.22 -15.51 -36.77
C SER A 458 -68.95 -16.24 -36.31
N PHE A 459 -67.79 -15.58 -36.43
CA PHE A 459 -66.64 -15.89 -35.57
C PHE A 459 -65.73 -14.66 -35.48
N ASP A 460 -66.14 -13.70 -34.65
CA ASP A 460 -65.22 -12.68 -34.18
C ASP A 460 -64.07 -13.39 -33.45
N TYR A 461 -62.87 -13.36 -34.04
CA TYR A 461 -61.66 -13.64 -33.29
C TYR A 461 -61.46 -12.50 -32.30
N ILE A 462 -62.13 -12.61 -31.15
CA ILE A 462 -61.82 -11.85 -29.96
C ILE A 462 -60.41 -12.29 -29.56
N PRO A 463 -59.38 -11.41 -29.67
CA PRO A 463 -58.07 -11.74 -29.11
C PRO A 463 -58.30 -12.03 -27.63
N PRO A 464 -57.67 -13.07 -27.04
CA PRO A 464 -57.79 -13.31 -25.62
C PRO A 464 -57.54 -12.00 -24.89
N LYS A 465 -58.51 -11.53 -24.10
CA LYS A 465 -58.29 -10.35 -23.26
C LYS A 465 -57.01 -10.65 -22.50
N VAL A 466 -55.98 -9.84 -22.74
CA VAL A 466 -54.89 -9.70 -21.79
C VAL A 466 -55.60 -9.37 -20.49
N GLN A 467 -55.66 -10.35 -19.58
CA GLN A 467 -56.10 -10.07 -18.25
C GLN A 467 -55.06 -9.11 -17.71
N THR A 468 -55.44 -7.84 -17.65
CA THR A 468 -54.89 -6.91 -16.68
C THR A 468 -55.35 -7.36 -15.28
N LEU A 469 -54.91 -8.58 -14.90
CA LEU A 469 -54.35 -8.76 -13.58
C LEU A 469 -53.40 -7.57 -13.38
N PRO A 470 -53.56 -6.81 -12.29
CA PRO A 470 -52.87 -5.54 -12.14
C PRO A 470 -51.39 -5.79 -12.35
N PHE A 471 -50.82 -5.10 -13.36
CA PHE A 471 -49.39 -5.08 -13.56
C PHE A 471 -48.83 -4.40 -12.31
N SER A 472 -48.42 -5.21 -11.32
CA SER A 472 -47.91 -4.66 -10.08
C SER A 472 -46.71 -3.81 -10.47
N THR A 473 -46.80 -2.53 -10.15
CA THR A 473 -45.76 -1.52 -10.45
C THR A 473 -44.43 -1.87 -9.80
N ASP A 474 -44.43 -2.89 -8.94
CA ASP A 474 -43.31 -3.51 -8.27
C ASP A 474 -42.31 -4.19 -9.24
N ILE A 475 -42.72 -4.76 -10.39
CA ILE A 475 -41.75 -5.41 -11.30
C ILE A 475 -40.84 -4.37 -11.97
N TRP A 476 -41.40 -3.22 -12.37
CA TRP A 476 -40.61 -2.10 -12.88
C TRP A 476 -39.89 -1.31 -11.78
N ARG A 477 -40.40 -1.32 -10.53
CA ARG A 477 -39.64 -0.86 -9.36
C ARG A 477 -38.44 -1.76 -9.08
N PHE A 478 -38.57 -3.08 -9.12
CA PHE A 478 -37.48 -4.01 -8.80
C PHE A 478 -36.31 -3.88 -9.79
N THR A 479 -36.60 -3.71 -11.09
CA THR A 479 -35.56 -3.43 -12.09
C THR A 479 -34.97 -2.01 -11.98
N ALA A 480 -35.74 -1.02 -11.51
CA ALA A 480 -35.24 0.32 -11.24
C ALA A 480 -34.39 0.39 -9.96
N GLU A 481 -34.78 -0.33 -8.90
CA GLU A 481 -34.05 -0.41 -7.62
C GLU A 481 -32.73 -1.16 -7.79
N ILE A 482 -32.71 -2.32 -8.45
CA ILE A 482 -31.48 -3.09 -8.69
C ILE A 482 -30.44 -2.30 -9.52
N PHE A 483 -30.86 -1.48 -10.49
CA PHE A 483 -29.94 -0.66 -11.29
C PHE A 483 -29.63 0.73 -10.70
N MET A 484 -30.34 1.21 -9.68
CA MET A 484 -30.08 2.50 -9.01
C MET A 484 -29.41 2.38 -7.64
N LEU A 485 -29.31 1.18 -7.06
CA LEU A 485 -28.78 0.97 -5.70
C LEU A 485 -27.28 1.31 -5.46
N PRO A 486 -26.38 1.47 -6.45
CA PRO A 486 -25.01 1.93 -6.18
C PRO A 486 -24.83 3.43 -5.87
N LEU A 487 -25.89 4.26 -5.89
CA LEU A 487 -25.76 5.74 -5.82
C LEU A 487 -26.17 6.40 -4.49
N LEU A 488 -26.53 5.64 -3.44
CA LEU A 488 -27.00 6.22 -2.17
C LEU A 488 -26.25 5.80 -0.89
N ILE A 489 -25.01 5.32 -0.99
CA ILE A 489 -24.13 5.08 0.18
C ILE A 489 -22.81 5.85 0.05
N HIS A 490 -22.88 7.19 -0.06
CA HIS A 490 -21.72 8.09 0.18
C HIS A 490 -22.12 9.57 0.39
N LYS A 491 -23.09 9.83 1.28
CA LYS A 491 -23.38 11.18 1.83
C LYS A 491 -23.90 11.11 3.27
N SER A 492 -23.04 10.74 4.22
CA SER A 492 -23.30 10.90 5.66
C SER A 492 -21.99 10.91 6.47
N GLU A 493 -21.02 11.74 6.08
CA GLU A 493 -19.82 12.02 6.87
C GLU A 493 -19.35 13.44 6.55
N ASP A 494 -20.02 14.42 7.15
CA ASP A 494 -19.61 15.83 7.18
C ASP A 494 -20.35 16.54 8.34
N LYS A 495 -19.93 16.25 9.58
CA LYS A 495 -20.14 17.07 10.78
C LYS A 495 -19.29 16.62 11.95
#